data_AF-A0A520VDW3-F1
#
_entry.id   AF-A0A520VDW3-F1
#
_cell.length_a   1.000
_cell.length_b   1.000
_cell.length_c   1.000
_cell.angle_alpha   90.00
_cell.angle_beta   90.00
_cell.angle_gamma   90.00
#
_symmetry.space_group_name_H-M   'P 1'
#
loop_
_entity.id
_entity.type
_entity.pdbx_description
1 polymer ?
#
loop_
_entity_poly.entity_id
_entity_poly.type
_entity_poly.pdbx_seq_one_letter_code
_entity_poly.pdbx_strand_id
1 'polypeptide(L)'
;AGGDMDDNMKFPKKKKEAKSEVIKLLNVVIKTNERYKSKEVVNILIGHSNALIKSHRTENQDFFNSGSEHEANYWMALLRQLLVAGFLRKDIETYGLIKITEQGLAFIAKPISFMMTEDHSFKDANDGTIITNQKGGGLAADEKLFKILKSQRKKVADQLNLPPFVIFQDPSLEDMALKYPMSTNELANVHGVGEGKAKKYGETFLRIIKTYVEENEVMRPDDFIVKSTGSNSALKLYIITNVDKKLPLTDIADAKKMEMNDLIKEMEAIVNSGTRLNINYWIDEVLDEDQQEEIHEYFLEEAETPDIDVAMEEFDGDYEEEELRLYRIKFFSEIAN
;
A
#
# COMPACT_ATOMS: atom_id res chain seq x y z
N ALA A 1 20.25 23.73 24.55
CA ALA A 1 20.41 22.30 24.83
C ALA A 1 19.17 21.60 24.29
N GLY A 2 19.30 20.90 23.16
CA GLY A 2 18.16 20.39 22.40
C GLY A 2 18.58 19.21 21.53
N GLY A 3 19.19 18.21 22.14
CA GLY A 3 19.68 17.01 21.45
C GLY A 3 19.50 15.78 22.32
N ASP A 4 18.28 15.56 22.83
CA ASP A 4 18.03 14.44 23.76
C ASP A 4 16.70 13.69 23.47
N MET A 5 16.17 13.80 22.25
CA MET A 5 15.03 13.01 21.78
C MET A 5 15.28 12.48 20.37
N ASP A 6 16.40 11.80 20.18
CA ASP A 6 16.61 10.93 19.03
C ASP A 6 16.63 9.49 19.56
N ASP A 7 15.64 8.68 19.19
CA ASP A 7 15.47 7.30 19.66
C ASP A 7 16.68 6.42 19.27
N ASN A 8 17.41 6.83 18.22
CA ASN A 8 18.68 6.23 17.80
C ASN A 8 19.81 6.34 18.84
N MET A 9 19.74 7.25 19.82
CA MET A 9 20.73 7.36 20.90
C MET A 9 20.44 6.44 22.09
N LYS A 10 19.20 5.99 22.29
CA LYS A 10 18.81 5.19 23.47
C LYS A 10 19.03 3.69 23.27
N PHE A 11 19.01 3.19 22.04
CA PHE A 11 19.29 1.78 21.70
C PHE A 11 20.15 1.67 20.43
N PRO A 12 21.49 1.72 20.52
CA PRO A 12 22.33 1.58 19.34
C PRO A 12 22.11 0.19 18.71
N LYS A 13 21.50 0.17 17.53
CA LYS A 13 21.27 -1.05 16.74
C LYS A 13 22.60 -1.78 16.53
N LYS A 14 22.62 -3.10 16.73
CA LYS A 14 23.83 -3.90 16.50
C LYS A 14 24.27 -3.73 15.04
N LYS A 15 25.48 -3.23 14.85
CA LYS A 15 26.09 -3.08 13.53
C LYS A 15 27.05 -4.23 13.29
N LYS A 16 26.94 -4.87 12.14
CA LYS A 16 27.87 -5.90 11.66
C LYS A 16 28.64 -5.36 10.46
N GLU A 17 29.91 -5.71 10.35
CA GLU A 17 30.70 -5.43 9.15
C GLU A 17 30.11 -6.23 7.98
N ALA A 18 29.81 -5.55 6.86
CA ALA A 18 29.15 -6.11 5.69
C ALA A 18 29.87 -5.76 4.37
N LYS A 19 31.14 -5.34 4.45
CA LYS A 19 31.94 -4.94 3.29
C LYS A 19 31.99 -5.99 2.18
N SER A 20 32.14 -7.28 2.50
CA SER A 20 32.20 -8.36 1.50
C SER A 20 30.88 -8.50 0.75
N GLU A 21 29.78 -8.35 1.47
CA GLU A 21 28.41 -8.51 1.00
C GLU A 21 28.03 -7.32 0.11
N VAL A 22 28.46 -6.09 0.46
CA VAL A 22 28.32 -4.91 -0.41
C VAL A 22 28.98 -5.17 -1.77
N ILE A 23 30.22 -5.67 -1.77
CA ILE A 23 30.95 -5.95 -3.01
C ILE A 23 30.20 -6.99 -3.86
N LYS A 24 29.69 -8.06 -3.24
CA LYS A 24 28.90 -9.09 -3.95
C LYS A 24 27.66 -8.49 -4.61
N LEU A 25 26.85 -7.76 -3.84
CA LEU A 25 25.61 -7.17 -4.31
C LEU A 25 25.84 -6.18 -5.46
N LEU A 26 26.79 -5.24 -5.30
CA LEU A 26 27.11 -4.28 -6.36
C LEU A 26 27.64 -4.96 -7.62
N ASN A 27 28.43 -6.03 -7.49
CA ASN A 27 28.89 -6.81 -8.64
C ASN A 27 27.74 -7.54 -9.36
N VAL A 28 26.73 -8.06 -8.65
CA VAL A 28 25.54 -8.64 -9.29
C VAL A 28 24.80 -7.58 -10.10
N VAL A 29 24.61 -6.38 -9.57
CA VAL A 29 23.97 -5.27 -10.30
C VAL A 29 24.74 -4.93 -11.59
N ILE A 30 26.07 -4.85 -11.53
CA ILE A 30 26.90 -4.58 -12.71
C ILE A 30 26.84 -5.75 -13.71
N LYS A 31 27.06 -6.98 -13.26
CA LYS A 31 27.13 -8.16 -14.15
C LYS A 31 25.79 -8.44 -14.84
N THR A 32 24.68 -8.02 -14.24
CA THR A 32 23.35 -8.09 -14.84
C THR A 32 23.02 -6.92 -15.76
N ASN A 33 23.98 -6.04 -16.03
CA ASN A 33 23.80 -4.80 -16.82
C ASN A 33 22.68 -3.91 -16.28
N GLU A 34 22.46 -3.91 -14.96
CA GLU A 34 21.46 -3.06 -14.30
C GLU A 34 20.03 -3.21 -14.85
N ARG A 35 19.64 -4.47 -15.14
CA ARG A 35 18.38 -4.83 -15.79
C ARG A 35 17.29 -5.33 -14.85
N TYR A 36 17.54 -5.29 -13.55
CA TYR A 36 16.72 -5.95 -12.54
C TYR A 36 16.30 -5.00 -11.43
N LYS A 37 15.10 -5.22 -10.88
CA LYS A 37 14.65 -4.56 -9.65
C LYS A 37 15.28 -5.25 -8.43
N SER A 38 15.00 -4.72 -7.24
CA SER A 38 15.57 -5.22 -5.97
C SER A 38 15.33 -6.72 -5.78
N LYS A 39 14.09 -7.19 -6.07
CA LYS A 39 13.68 -8.58 -5.91
C LYS A 39 14.54 -9.52 -6.75
N GLU A 40 14.72 -9.23 -8.04
CA GLU A 40 15.50 -10.10 -8.92
C GLU A 40 16.98 -10.07 -8.55
N VAL A 41 17.52 -8.92 -8.12
CA VAL A 41 18.90 -8.84 -7.62
C VAL A 41 19.07 -9.77 -6.40
N VAL A 42 18.12 -9.76 -5.47
CA VAL A 42 18.12 -10.65 -4.29
C VAL A 42 17.95 -12.12 -4.70
N ASN A 43 16.98 -12.43 -5.57
CA ASN A 43 16.75 -13.78 -6.09
C ASN A 43 17.99 -14.37 -6.79
N ILE A 44 18.70 -13.56 -7.57
CA ILE A 44 19.97 -13.96 -8.20
C ILE A 44 21.04 -14.27 -7.14
N LEU A 45 21.14 -13.46 -6.07
CA LEU A 45 22.10 -13.67 -4.99
C LEU A 45 21.83 -14.97 -4.23
N ILE A 46 20.58 -15.26 -3.88
CA ILE A 46 20.19 -16.45 -3.11
C ILE A 46 19.93 -17.70 -3.98
N GLY A 47 19.99 -17.57 -5.30
CA GLY A 47 19.82 -18.69 -6.22
C GLY A 47 18.36 -19.09 -6.48
N HIS A 48 17.41 -18.18 -6.27
CA HIS A 48 16.00 -18.37 -6.62
C HIS A 48 15.73 -17.90 -8.05
N SER A 49 14.97 -18.71 -8.81
CA SER A 49 14.74 -18.48 -10.25
C SER A 49 13.25 -18.20 -10.51
N ASN A 50 12.94 -17.03 -11.07
CA ASN A 50 11.60 -16.65 -11.53
C ASN A 50 11.53 -16.62 -13.07
N ALA A 51 10.35 -16.34 -13.64
CA ALA A 51 10.15 -16.32 -15.10
C ALA A 51 11.14 -15.38 -15.83
N LEU A 52 11.45 -14.23 -15.23
CA LEU A 52 12.38 -13.24 -15.79
C LEU A 52 13.86 -13.67 -15.70
N ILE A 53 14.28 -14.32 -14.61
CA ILE A 53 15.63 -14.87 -14.44
C ILE A 53 15.88 -16.02 -15.43
N LYS A 54 14.88 -16.89 -15.63
CA LYS A 54 14.92 -18.00 -16.61
C LYS A 54 15.01 -17.49 -18.04
N SER A 55 14.17 -16.51 -18.41
CA SER A 55 14.15 -15.97 -19.78
C SER A 55 15.48 -15.33 -20.16
N HIS A 56 16.15 -14.66 -19.21
CA HIS A 56 17.48 -14.07 -19.40
C HIS A 56 18.64 -15.07 -19.25
N ARG A 57 18.36 -16.34 -18.90
CA ARG A 57 19.36 -17.40 -18.62
C ARG A 57 20.38 -17.01 -17.55
N THR A 58 19.95 -16.19 -16.60
CA THR A 58 20.80 -15.66 -15.54
C THR A 58 21.18 -16.74 -14.53
N GLU A 59 20.39 -17.81 -14.44
CA GLU A 59 20.68 -19.02 -13.64
C GLU A 59 21.96 -19.77 -14.06
N ASN A 60 22.44 -19.57 -15.30
CA ASN A 60 23.67 -20.20 -15.80
C ASN A 60 24.94 -19.37 -15.55
N GLN A 61 24.83 -18.22 -14.89
CA GLN A 61 25.94 -17.30 -14.67
C GLN A 61 26.68 -17.59 -13.37
N ASP A 62 27.97 -17.24 -13.32
CA ASP A 62 28.87 -17.49 -12.17
C ASP A 62 28.48 -16.73 -10.89
N PHE A 63 27.66 -15.69 -11.03
CA PHE A 63 27.17 -14.87 -9.93
C PHE A 63 25.80 -15.29 -9.38
N PHE A 64 25.14 -16.25 -10.03
CA PHE A 64 23.91 -16.85 -9.51
C PHE A 64 24.22 -17.69 -8.27
N ASN A 65 23.40 -17.58 -7.23
CA ASN A 65 23.57 -18.25 -5.94
C ASN A 65 24.88 -17.87 -5.19
N SER A 66 25.47 -16.72 -5.51
CA SER A 66 26.74 -16.25 -4.91
C SER A 66 26.63 -15.69 -3.49
N GLY A 67 25.40 -15.51 -3.00
CA GLY A 67 25.04 -14.98 -1.68
C GLY A 67 24.29 -15.98 -0.78
N SER A 68 24.39 -17.28 -1.05
CA SER A 68 23.69 -18.34 -0.30
C SER A 68 24.04 -18.43 1.19
N GLU A 69 25.04 -17.70 1.66
CA GLU A 69 25.36 -17.59 3.08
C GLU A 69 24.34 -16.78 3.91
N HIS A 70 23.45 -16.03 3.25
CA HIS A 70 22.46 -15.18 3.89
C HIS A 70 21.08 -15.31 3.24
N GLU A 71 20.03 -15.15 4.04
CA GLU A 71 18.63 -15.21 3.61
C GLU A 71 18.23 -13.96 2.82
N ALA A 72 17.10 -14.03 2.09
CA ALA A 72 16.59 -12.96 1.24
C ALA A 72 16.49 -11.61 2.00
N ASN A 73 16.00 -11.64 3.24
CA ASN A 73 15.75 -10.45 4.05
C ASN A 73 17.03 -9.69 4.37
N TYR A 74 18.12 -10.43 4.61
CA TYR A 74 19.44 -9.84 4.82
C TYR A 74 19.87 -9.07 3.57
N TRP A 75 19.77 -9.68 2.40
CA TRP A 75 20.16 -9.06 1.13
C TRP A 75 19.27 -7.88 0.77
N MET A 76 17.97 -7.97 1.05
CA MET A 76 17.02 -6.88 0.83
C MET A 76 17.30 -5.70 1.78
N ALA A 77 17.57 -5.98 3.06
CA ALA A 77 17.96 -4.96 4.03
C ALA A 77 19.28 -4.28 3.63
N LEU A 78 20.27 -5.05 3.19
CA LEU A 78 21.53 -4.51 2.69
C LEU A 78 21.29 -3.63 1.47
N LEU A 79 20.53 -4.10 0.48
CA LEU A 79 20.19 -3.35 -0.73
C LEU A 79 19.57 -1.98 -0.40
N ARG A 80 18.59 -1.95 0.52
CA ARG A 80 17.97 -0.70 1.01
C ARG A 80 19.01 0.23 1.63
N GLN A 81 19.91 -0.29 2.47
CA GLN A 81 20.97 0.51 3.06
C GLN A 81 21.97 1.05 2.02
N LEU A 82 22.22 0.31 0.93
CA LEU A 82 23.07 0.79 -0.18
C LEU A 82 22.38 1.86 -1.04
N LEU A 83 21.04 1.82 -1.17
CA LEU A 83 20.25 2.90 -1.78
C LEU A 83 20.35 4.18 -0.93
N VAL A 84 20.16 4.06 0.39
CA VAL A 84 20.26 5.19 1.34
C VAL A 84 21.68 5.76 1.38
N ALA A 85 22.70 4.90 1.36
CA ALA A 85 24.10 5.30 1.33
C ALA A 85 24.54 5.89 -0.03
N GLY A 86 23.68 5.87 -1.04
CA GLY A 86 23.93 6.46 -2.36
C GLY A 86 24.81 5.61 -3.28
N PHE A 87 25.08 4.35 -2.95
CA PHE A 87 25.84 3.43 -3.82
C PHE A 87 24.99 2.86 -4.96
N LEU A 88 23.68 2.77 -4.73
CA LEU A 88 22.68 2.37 -5.70
C LEU A 88 21.65 3.48 -5.85
N ARG A 89 20.93 3.49 -6.97
CA ARG A 89 19.72 4.30 -7.16
C ARG A 89 18.66 3.47 -7.87
N LYS A 90 17.39 3.80 -7.65
CA LYS A 90 16.29 3.34 -8.50
C LYS A 90 16.19 4.25 -9.73
N ASP A 91 16.00 3.66 -10.90
CA ASP A 91 15.72 4.40 -12.12
C ASP A 91 14.23 4.78 -12.17
N ILE A 92 13.97 6.06 -12.38
CA ILE A 92 12.61 6.62 -12.38
C ILE A 92 11.94 6.37 -13.73
N GLU A 93 12.71 6.43 -14.82
CA GLU A 93 12.19 6.27 -16.19
C GLU A 93 11.89 4.80 -16.55
N THR A 94 12.57 3.85 -15.92
CA THR A 94 12.39 2.41 -16.18
C THR A 94 11.79 1.66 -15.01
N TYR A 95 10.95 2.32 -14.21
CA TYR A 95 10.09 1.63 -13.23
C TYR A 95 10.87 0.81 -12.17
N GLY A 96 11.80 1.45 -11.47
CA GLY A 96 12.40 0.89 -10.25
C GLY A 96 13.59 -0.05 -10.46
N LEU A 97 14.15 -0.12 -11.68
CA LEU A 97 15.40 -0.87 -11.91
C LEU A 97 16.54 -0.34 -11.04
N ILE A 98 17.35 -1.25 -10.51
CA ILE A 98 18.49 -0.91 -9.67
C ILE A 98 19.69 -0.58 -10.56
N LYS A 99 20.16 0.67 -10.43
CA LYS A 99 21.33 1.22 -11.13
C LYS A 99 22.47 1.47 -10.14
N ILE A 100 23.70 1.27 -10.57
CA ILE A 100 24.87 1.64 -9.76
C ILE A 100 25.18 3.12 -9.93
N THR A 101 25.58 3.79 -8.84
CA THR A 101 26.07 5.17 -8.89
C THR A 101 27.59 5.21 -9.08
N GLU A 102 28.13 6.39 -9.38
CA GLU A 102 29.59 6.60 -9.38
C GLU A 102 30.21 6.25 -8.03
N GLN A 103 29.49 6.50 -6.93
CA GLN A 103 29.94 6.18 -5.58
C GLN A 103 30.00 4.66 -5.36
N GLY A 104 29.03 3.90 -5.89
CA GLY A 104 29.05 2.43 -5.85
C GLY A 104 30.21 1.84 -6.66
N LEU A 105 30.49 2.39 -7.84
CA LEU A 105 31.66 2.01 -8.64
C LEU A 105 32.97 2.32 -7.92
N ALA A 106 33.07 3.50 -7.30
CA ALA A 106 34.22 3.89 -6.50
C ALA A 106 34.43 2.96 -5.28
N PHE A 107 33.33 2.51 -4.65
CA PHE A 107 33.38 1.55 -3.56
C PHE A 107 33.96 0.21 -4.02
N ILE A 108 33.54 -0.33 -5.18
CA ILE A 108 34.13 -1.56 -5.72
C ILE A 108 35.62 -1.40 -6.00
N ALA A 109 36.01 -0.27 -6.60
CA ALA A 109 37.41 0.01 -6.93
C ALA A 109 38.30 0.16 -5.68
N LYS A 110 37.77 0.74 -4.60
CA LYS A 110 38.48 0.91 -3.33
C LYS A 110 37.55 0.61 -2.15
N PRO A 111 37.35 -0.67 -1.80
CA PRO A 111 36.39 -1.06 -0.78
C PRO A 111 36.76 -0.55 0.62
N ILE A 112 35.90 0.28 1.19
CA ILE A 112 35.97 0.76 2.57
C ILE A 112 35.09 -0.10 3.49
N SER A 113 35.27 0.01 4.81
CA SER A 113 34.39 -0.65 5.79
C SER A 113 32.94 -0.16 5.61
N PHE A 114 31.98 -1.08 5.69
CA PHE A 114 30.56 -0.77 5.65
C PHE A 114 29.85 -1.50 6.79
N MET A 115 29.36 -0.73 7.75
CA MET A 115 28.70 -1.27 8.95
C MET A 115 27.19 -1.30 8.73
N MET A 116 26.65 -2.49 8.44
CA MET A 116 25.23 -2.72 8.25
C MET A 116 24.53 -2.86 9.60
N THR A 117 23.39 -2.21 9.78
CA THR A 117 22.52 -2.45 10.94
C THR A 117 21.75 -3.75 10.74
N GLU A 118 21.74 -4.62 11.77
CA GLU A 118 20.81 -5.75 11.80
C GLU A 118 19.38 -5.19 11.90
N ASP A 119 18.56 -5.45 10.89
CA ASP A 119 17.15 -5.11 10.93
C ASP A 119 16.38 -6.22 11.63
N HIS A 120 15.84 -5.91 12.80
CA HIS A 120 14.74 -6.65 13.40
C HIS A 120 13.55 -5.69 13.46
N SER A 121 12.52 -5.99 12.68
CA SER A 121 11.20 -5.34 12.66
C SER A 121 11.18 -3.88 12.20
N PHE A 122 10.51 -3.65 11.06
CA PHE A 122 10.30 -2.36 10.40
C PHE A 122 9.25 -1.48 11.10
N LYS A 123 9.24 -1.40 12.43
CA LYS A 123 8.20 -0.64 13.15
C LYS A 123 8.44 0.87 13.29
N ASP A 124 9.67 1.37 13.11
CA ASP A 124 10.00 2.72 13.61
C ASP A 124 10.54 3.72 12.56
N ALA A 125 10.40 3.47 11.26
CA ALA A 125 10.97 4.36 10.22
C ALA A 125 9.97 5.25 9.45
N ASN A 126 8.66 5.14 9.71
CA ASN A 126 7.62 5.91 8.99
C ASN A 126 6.87 6.93 9.88
N ASP A 127 7.48 7.41 10.97
CA ASP A 127 6.92 8.56 11.69
C ASP A 127 7.39 9.88 11.05
N GLY A 128 6.67 10.27 10.00
CA GLY A 128 7.01 11.38 9.13
C GLY A 128 5.79 12.14 8.62
N THR A 129 5.04 12.74 9.54
CA THR A 129 4.17 13.90 9.28
C THR A 129 2.82 13.60 8.60
N ILE A 130 1.90 12.93 9.29
CA ILE A 130 0.47 13.18 9.10
C ILE A 130 0.04 14.24 10.10
N ILE A 131 0.08 15.51 9.67
CA ILE A 131 -0.64 16.59 10.33
C ILE A 131 -2.13 16.27 10.15
N THR A 132 -2.69 15.54 11.11
CA THR A 132 -4.14 15.45 11.23
C THR A 132 -4.61 16.83 11.69
N ASN A 133 -5.32 17.48 10.78
CA ASN A 133 -5.91 18.79 10.98
C ASN A 133 -7.07 18.65 11.97
N GLN A 134 -6.75 18.55 13.27
CA GLN A 134 -7.73 18.70 14.33
C GLN A 134 -8.15 20.16 14.41
N LYS A 135 -9.21 20.53 13.67
CA LYS A 135 -10.10 21.64 14.04
C LYS A 135 -11.52 21.36 13.60
N GLY A 136 -12.38 21.09 14.58
CA GLY A 136 -13.84 21.08 14.44
C GLY A 136 -14.49 20.31 15.59
N GLY A 137 -14.63 20.92 16.76
CA GLY A 137 -15.36 20.32 17.88
C GLY A 137 -16.83 20.10 17.55
N GLY A 138 -17.34 18.91 17.86
CA GLY A 138 -18.77 18.59 17.80
C GLY A 138 -19.03 17.09 17.70
N LEU A 139 -19.52 16.51 18.81
CA LEU A 139 -20.08 15.16 18.98
C LEU A 139 -19.09 13.99 18.83
N ALA A 140 -18.79 13.34 19.96
CA ALA A 140 -18.22 12.00 19.94
C ALA A 140 -19.20 11.06 19.20
N ALA A 141 -18.67 10.23 18.30
CA ALA A 141 -19.47 9.22 17.60
C ALA A 141 -20.25 8.37 18.61
N ASP A 142 -21.50 8.03 18.30
CA ASP A 142 -22.30 7.18 19.16
C ASP A 142 -21.69 5.77 19.23
N GLU A 143 -20.97 5.51 20.32
CA GLU A 143 -20.26 4.25 20.55
C GLU A 143 -21.19 3.03 20.56
N LYS A 144 -22.46 3.22 20.95
CA LYS A 144 -23.44 2.13 21.01
C LYS A 144 -23.89 1.78 19.61
N LEU A 145 -24.22 2.76 18.77
CA LEU A 145 -24.52 2.53 17.35
C LEU A 145 -23.31 1.96 16.62
N PHE A 146 -22.10 2.50 16.85
CA PHE A 146 -20.87 1.99 16.24
C PHE A 146 -20.64 0.49 16.53
N LYS A 147 -20.84 0.04 17.78
CA LYS A 147 -20.74 -1.38 18.14
C LYS A 147 -21.79 -2.24 17.43
N ILE A 148 -23.02 -1.75 17.29
CA ILE A 148 -24.08 -2.45 16.56
C ILE A 148 -23.71 -2.57 15.07
N LEU A 149 -23.21 -1.49 14.47
CA LEU A 149 -22.77 -1.46 13.07
C LEU A 149 -21.56 -2.38 12.83
N LYS A 150 -20.60 -2.45 13.76
CA LYS A 150 -19.49 -3.43 13.69
C LYS A 150 -20.01 -4.87 13.72
N SER A 151 -20.96 -5.16 14.60
CA SER A 151 -21.60 -6.49 14.67
C SER A 151 -22.33 -6.82 13.38
N GLN A 152 -23.05 -5.86 12.79
CA GLN A 152 -23.72 -6.06 11.51
C GLN A 152 -22.72 -6.27 10.38
N ARG A 153 -21.64 -5.50 10.33
CA ARG A 153 -20.56 -5.67 9.35
C ARG A 153 -20.00 -7.08 9.40
N LYS A 154 -19.68 -7.58 10.60
CA LYS A 154 -19.20 -8.94 10.76
C LYS A 154 -20.22 -9.96 10.23
N LYS A 155 -21.50 -9.84 10.58
CA LYS A 155 -22.54 -10.75 10.07
C LYS A 155 -22.66 -10.74 8.55
N VAL A 156 -22.62 -9.57 7.92
CA VAL A 156 -22.71 -9.44 6.45
C VAL A 156 -21.46 -10.00 5.77
N ALA A 157 -20.29 -9.75 6.36
CA ALA A 157 -19.01 -10.28 5.92
C ALA A 157 -18.99 -11.82 5.98
N ASP A 158 -19.39 -12.40 7.12
CA ASP A 158 -19.50 -13.85 7.33
C ASP A 158 -20.49 -14.49 6.33
N GLN A 159 -21.63 -13.84 6.06
CA GLN A 159 -22.64 -14.33 5.10
C GLN A 159 -22.13 -14.35 3.66
N LEU A 160 -21.25 -13.42 3.30
CA LEU A 160 -20.69 -13.30 1.97
C LEU A 160 -19.32 -13.98 1.83
N ASN A 161 -18.80 -14.55 2.92
CA ASN A 161 -17.46 -15.09 3.01
C ASN A 161 -16.40 -14.07 2.54
N LEU A 162 -16.53 -12.83 3.00
CA LEU A 162 -15.61 -11.72 2.69
C LEU A 162 -15.03 -11.15 3.99
N PRO A 163 -13.80 -10.61 3.98
CA PRO A 163 -13.26 -9.90 5.13
C PRO A 163 -14.13 -8.69 5.54
N PRO A 164 -14.33 -8.41 6.84
CA PRO A 164 -15.25 -7.35 7.29
C PRO A 164 -14.96 -5.97 6.70
N PHE A 165 -13.69 -5.59 6.55
CA PHE A 165 -13.30 -4.27 6.03
C PHE A 165 -13.69 -4.04 4.56
N VAL A 166 -13.96 -5.12 3.80
CA VAL A 166 -14.47 -5.04 2.41
C VAL A 166 -15.84 -4.39 2.38
N ILE A 167 -16.70 -4.76 3.34
CA ILE A 167 -18.07 -4.25 3.46
C ILE A 167 -18.04 -2.74 3.79
N PHE A 168 -17.45 -2.38 4.92
CA PHE A 168 -17.22 -0.98 5.34
C PHE A 168 -15.98 -0.88 6.24
N GLN A 169 -15.15 0.13 6.07
CA GLN A 169 -14.02 0.38 6.97
C GLN A 169 -14.48 1.00 8.30
N ASP A 170 -13.66 0.91 9.34
CA ASP A 170 -13.98 1.48 10.66
C ASP A 170 -14.33 2.99 10.59
N PRO A 171 -13.58 3.85 9.85
CA PRO A 171 -13.95 5.26 9.68
C PRO A 171 -15.33 5.49 9.04
N SER A 172 -15.75 4.60 8.14
CA SER A 172 -17.09 4.67 7.54
C SER A 172 -18.18 4.37 8.57
N LEU A 173 -17.97 3.38 9.44
CA LEU A 173 -18.93 3.05 10.49
C LEU A 173 -19.01 4.15 11.56
N GLU A 174 -17.88 4.81 11.87
CA GLU A 174 -17.84 5.97 12.76
C GLU A 174 -18.62 7.14 12.16
N ASP A 175 -18.42 7.44 10.87
CA ASP A 175 -19.14 8.51 10.18
C ASP A 175 -20.65 8.20 10.02
N MET A 176 -21.04 6.93 9.85
CA MET A 176 -22.45 6.51 9.94
C MET A 176 -23.04 6.76 11.33
N ALA A 177 -22.27 6.46 12.39
CA ALA A 177 -22.69 6.67 13.78
C ALA A 177 -22.74 8.15 14.18
N LEU A 178 -22.10 9.03 13.41
CA LEU A 178 -22.19 10.48 13.56
C LEU A 178 -23.37 11.07 12.79
N LYS A 179 -23.59 10.63 11.55
CA LYS A 179 -24.57 11.23 10.62
C LYS A 179 -25.95 10.60 10.64
N TYR A 180 -26.07 9.35 11.10
CA TYR A 180 -27.32 8.59 11.13
C TYR A 180 -28.05 8.59 9.77
N PRO A 181 -27.43 8.12 8.68
CA PRO A 181 -28.07 8.11 7.37
C PRO A 181 -29.36 7.28 7.37
N MET A 182 -30.45 7.84 6.85
CA MET A 182 -31.76 7.17 6.76
C MET A 182 -32.18 6.84 5.33
N SER A 183 -31.39 7.22 4.33
CA SER A 183 -31.62 6.86 2.93
C SER A 183 -30.35 6.37 2.26
N THR A 184 -30.48 5.61 1.17
CA THR A 184 -29.33 5.14 0.38
C THR A 184 -28.49 6.31 -0.15
N ASN A 185 -29.14 7.44 -0.47
CA ASN A 185 -28.44 8.65 -0.90
C ASN A 185 -27.64 9.31 0.24
N GLU A 186 -28.18 9.36 1.45
CA GLU A 186 -27.44 9.84 2.63
C GLU A 186 -26.28 8.91 2.97
N LEU A 187 -26.51 7.60 2.88
CA LEU A 187 -25.48 6.60 3.10
C LEU A 187 -24.35 6.74 2.08
N ALA A 188 -24.65 7.01 0.81
CA ALA A 188 -23.65 7.25 -0.23
C ALA A 188 -22.84 8.57 -0.04
N ASN A 189 -23.25 9.43 0.90
CA ASN A 189 -22.50 10.64 1.28
C ASN A 189 -21.68 10.45 2.58
N VAL A 190 -21.68 9.24 3.15
CA VAL A 190 -20.81 8.87 4.26
C VAL A 190 -19.39 8.64 3.73
N HIS A 191 -18.39 9.07 4.50
CA HIS A 191 -16.99 8.88 4.18
C HIS A 191 -16.65 7.40 3.96
N GLY A 192 -16.07 7.08 2.81
CA GLY A 192 -15.74 5.69 2.43
C GLY A 192 -16.95 4.84 2.02
N VAL A 193 -18.12 5.46 1.76
CA VAL A 193 -19.33 4.78 1.32
C VAL A 193 -19.83 5.41 0.03
N GLY A 194 -19.50 4.80 -1.10
CA GLY A 194 -20.02 5.22 -2.40
C GLY A 194 -21.40 4.68 -2.74
N GLU A 195 -21.92 5.09 -3.89
CA GLU A 195 -23.16 4.55 -4.44
C GLU A 195 -23.13 3.02 -4.61
N GLY A 196 -21.99 2.44 -5.00
CA GLY A 196 -21.82 1.00 -5.16
C GLY A 196 -22.05 0.25 -3.86
N LYS A 197 -21.24 0.56 -2.82
CA LYS A 197 -21.38 -0.04 -1.48
C LYS A 197 -22.73 0.25 -0.84
N ALA A 198 -23.27 1.45 -1.00
CA ALA A 198 -24.58 1.82 -0.47
C ALA A 198 -25.70 0.97 -1.09
N LYS A 199 -25.63 0.68 -2.40
CA LYS A 199 -26.58 -0.21 -3.08
C LYS A 199 -26.37 -1.68 -2.71
N LYS A 200 -25.11 -2.14 -2.67
CA LYS A 200 -24.74 -3.55 -2.50
C LYS A 200 -24.91 -4.05 -1.06
N TYR A 201 -24.54 -3.24 -0.07
CA TYR A 201 -24.51 -3.64 1.35
C TYR A 201 -25.39 -2.78 2.25
N GLY A 202 -25.76 -1.58 1.80
CA GLY A 202 -26.32 -0.54 2.67
C GLY A 202 -27.73 -0.80 3.23
N GLU A 203 -28.54 -1.66 2.60
CA GLU A 203 -29.94 -1.86 3.02
C GLU A 203 -30.07 -2.33 4.47
N THR A 204 -29.23 -3.28 4.88
CA THR A 204 -29.29 -3.84 6.25
C THR A 204 -28.78 -2.85 7.30
N PHE A 205 -27.78 -2.04 6.95
CA PHE A 205 -27.24 -0.99 7.81
C PHE A 205 -28.25 0.15 7.98
N LEU A 206 -28.88 0.60 6.90
CA LEU A 206 -29.94 1.62 6.96
C LEU A 206 -31.10 1.18 7.86
N ARG A 207 -31.48 -0.10 7.81
CA ARG A 207 -32.54 -0.63 8.66
C ARG A 207 -32.17 -0.53 10.14
N ILE A 208 -30.95 -0.93 10.50
CA ILE A 208 -30.44 -0.83 11.87
C ILE A 208 -30.38 0.62 12.34
N ILE A 209 -29.86 1.52 11.50
CA ILE A 209 -29.73 2.94 11.83
C ILE A 209 -31.12 3.55 12.05
N LYS A 210 -32.10 3.24 11.18
CA LYS A 210 -33.49 3.69 11.35
C LYS A 210 -34.10 3.21 12.67
N THR A 211 -34.02 1.91 12.94
CA THR A 211 -34.53 1.34 14.19
C THR A 211 -33.84 1.97 15.40
N TYR A 212 -32.52 2.15 15.35
CA TYR A 212 -31.77 2.78 16.42
C TYR A 212 -32.18 4.23 16.69
N VAL A 213 -32.35 5.03 15.62
CA VAL A 213 -32.81 6.42 15.71
C VAL A 213 -34.22 6.50 16.30
N GLU A 214 -35.12 5.62 15.88
CA GLU A 214 -36.50 5.54 16.39
C GLU A 214 -36.55 5.12 17.87
N GLU A 215 -35.79 4.10 18.27
CA GLU A 215 -35.80 3.57 19.63
C GLU A 215 -35.11 4.46 20.66
N ASN A 216 -34.11 5.25 20.24
CA ASN A 216 -33.30 6.09 21.13
C ASN A 216 -33.59 7.59 20.94
N GLU A 217 -34.64 7.95 20.18
CA GLU A 217 -35.08 9.32 19.90
C GLU A 217 -33.93 10.26 19.48
N VAL A 218 -33.03 9.77 18.62
CA VAL A 218 -31.81 10.49 18.25
C VAL A 218 -32.12 11.69 17.36
N MET A 219 -31.69 12.90 17.77
CA MET A 219 -31.71 14.07 16.90
C MET A 219 -30.59 14.02 15.87
N ARG A 220 -30.93 14.17 14.59
CA ARG A 220 -29.99 14.03 13.47
C ARG A 220 -29.34 15.36 13.07
N PRO A 221 -28.06 15.36 12.66
CA PRO A 221 -27.39 16.57 12.16
C PRO A 221 -28.00 17.17 10.88
N ASP A 222 -28.61 16.33 10.03
CA ASP A 222 -29.14 16.71 8.70
C ASP A 222 -30.42 17.55 8.72
N ASP A 223 -30.99 17.88 9.88
CA ASP A 223 -32.09 18.87 9.96
C ASP A 223 -31.61 20.31 9.62
N PHE A 224 -30.30 20.50 9.40
CA PHE A 224 -29.66 21.76 9.01
C PHE A 224 -28.83 21.62 7.72
N ILE A 225 -29.44 21.29 6.57
CA ILE A 225 -28.67 21.15 5.31
C ILE A 225 -28.17 22.51 4.78
N VAL A 226 -26.86 22.63 4.56
CA VAL A 226 -26.32 23.35 3.39
C VAL A 226 -25.25 22.50 2.70
N LYS A 227 -25.50 22.23 1.42
CA LYS A 227 -24.67 21.46 0.49
C LYS A 227 -23.29 22.09 0.34
N SER A 228 -22.24 21.29 0.53
CA SER A 228 -20.88 21.63 0.14
C SER A 228 -20.37 20.57 -0.86
N THR A 229 -20.54 20.85 -2.15
CA THR A 229 -19.79 20.19 -3.22
C THR A 229 -18.96 21.24 -3.94
N GLY A 230 -17.67 20.96 -4.16
CA GLY A 230 -16.86 21.76 -5.08
C GLY A 230 -15.40 21.91 -4.70
N SER A 231 -14.58 20.88 -4.95
CA SER A 231 -13.20 21.03 -5.46
C SER A 231 -12.58 19.67 -5.84
N ASN A 232 -12.85 18.60 -5.07
CA ASN A 232 -12.25 17.27 -5.30
C ASN A 232 -12.87 16.44 -6.45
N SER A 233 -14.00 16.86 -7.04
CA SER A 233 -14.65 16.09 -8.12
C SER A 233 -13.93 16.14 -9.46
N ALA A 234 -13.18 17.21 -9.76
CA ALA A 234 -12.56 17.38 -11.08
C ALA A 234 -11.35 16.44 -11.29
N LEU A 235 -10.50 16.30 -10.27
CA LEU A 235 -9.38 15.37 -10.30
C LEU A 235 -9.85 13.91 -10.33
N LYS A 236 -10.82 13.57 -9.47
CA LYS A 236 -11.42 12.22 -9.46
C LYS A 236 -12.03 11.85 -10.81
N LEU A 237 -12.82 12.75 -11.41
CA LEU A 237 -13.40 12.52 -12.73
C LEU A 237 -12.31 12.34 -13.80
N TYR A 238 -11.24 13.11 -13.73
CA TYR A 238 -10.10 12.96 -14.63
C TYR A 238 -9.45 11.58 -14.49
N ILE A 239 -9.15 11.13 -13.27
CA ILE A 239 -8.55 9.81 -13.02
C ILE A 239 -9.47 8.70 -13.54
N ILE A 240 -10.74 8.70 -13.13
CA ILE A 240 -11.74 7.69 -13.55
C ILE A 240 -11.82 7.62 -15.08
N THR A 241 -11.98 8.78 -15.75
CA THR A 241 -12.13 8.83 -17.20
C THR A 241 -10.91 8.29 -17.95
N ASN A 242 -9.70 8.54 -17.45
CA ASN A 242 -8.48 8.11 -18.14
C ASN A 242 -8.10 6.67 -17.81
N VAL A 243 -8.42 6.19 -16.60
CA VAL A 243 -8.35 4.76 -16.27
C VAL A 243 -9.32 3.96 -17.15
N ASP A 244 -10.55 4.44 -17.38
CA ASP A 244 -11.51 3.78 -18.28
C ASP A 244 -11.02 3.74 -19.74
N LYS A 245 -10.23 4.72 -20.16
CA LYS A 245 -9.56 4.75 -21.47
C LYS A 245 -8.32 3.86 -21.52
N LYS A 246 -7.94 3.22 -20.40
CA LYS A 246 -6.75 2.37 -20.25
C LYS A 246 -5.46 3.10 -20.60
N LEU A 247 -5.37 4.38 -20.22
CA LEU A 247 -4.11 5.10 -20.34
C LEU A 247 -3.12 4.62 -19.27
N PRO A 248 -1.82 4.51 -19.58
CA PRO A 248 -0.79 4.22 -18.59
C PRO A 248 -0.94 5.10 -17.34
N LEU A 249 -0.81 4.52 -16.15
CA LEU A 249 -0.97 5.30 -14.92
C LEU A 249 0.09 6.40 -14.79
N THR A 250 1.29 6.17 -15.35
CA THR A 250 2.36 7.17 -15.48
C THR A 250 1.88 8.39 -16.26
N ASP A 251 1.21 8.20 -17.40
CA ASP A 251 0.73 9.30 -18.24
C ASP A 251 -0.38 10.11 -17.53
N ILE A 252 -1.22 9.42 -16.74
CA ILE A 252 -2.27 10.05 -15.93
C ILE A 252 -1.65 10.93 -14.83
N ALA A 253 -0.59 10.44 -14.18
CA ALA A 253 0.16 11.17 -13.15
C ALA A 253 0.87 12.40 -13.75
N ASP A 254 1.61 12.20 -14.85
CA ASP A 254 2.39 13.24 -15.55
C ASP A 254 1.51 14.38 -16.06
N ALA A 255 0.35 14.06 -16.64
CA ALA A 255 -0.59 15.06 -17.13
C ALA A 255 -1.14 15.97 -16.03
N LYS A 256 -1.05 15.54 -14.76
CA LYS A 256 -1.39 16.34 -13.58
C LYS A 256 -0.19 16.81 -12.78
N LYS A 257 1.03 16.50 -13.24
CA LYS A 257 2.29 16.82 -12.56
C LYS A 257 2.28 16.34 -11.11
N MET A 258 1.79 15.12 -10.89
CA MET A 258 1.80 14.47 -9.58
C MET A 258 2.66 13.23 -9.63
N GLU A 259 3.23 12.88 -8.48
CA GLU A 259 3.98 11.64 -8.32
C GLU A 259 3.03 10.44 -8.35
N MET A 260 3.55 9.27 -8.75
CA MET A 260 2.76 8.03 -8.80
C MET A 260 2.11 7.73 -7.44
N ASN A 261 2.84 7.96 -6.35
CA ASN A 261 2.33 7.75 -4.99
C ASN A 261 1.11 8.62 -4.65
N ASP A 262 1.05 9.85 -5.17
CA ASP A 262 -0.10 10.73 -4.98
C ASP A 262 -1.28 10.31 -5.86
N LEU A 263 -1.01 9.86 -7.09
CA LEU A 263 -2.04 9.28 -7.96
C LEU A 263 -2.67 8.04 -7.31
N ILE A 264 -1.86 7.12 -6.77
CA ILE A 264 -2.32 5.91 -6.09
C ILE A 264 -3.19 6.29 -4.87
N LYS A 265 -2.79 7.29 -4.07
CA LYS A 265 -3.61 7.80 -2.95
C LYS A 265 -4.98 8.30 -3.41
N GLU A 266 -5.03 9.04 -4.52
CA GLU A 266 -6.30 9.51 -5.08
C GLU A 266 -7.15 8.36 -5.63
N MET A 267 -6.53 7.36 -6.27
CA MET A 267 -7.21 6.15 -6.74
C MET A 267 -7.77 5.31 -5.58
N GLU A 268 -7.02 5.16 -4.50
CA GLU A 268 -7.48 4.53 -3.25
C GLU A 268 -8.68 5.30 -2.69
N ALA A 269 -8.63 6.63 -2.65
CA ALA A 269 -9.75 7.45 -2.22
C ALA A 269 -10.99 7.31 -3.13
N ILE A 270 -10.80 7.12 -4.43
CA ILE A 270 -11.88 6.85 -5.40
C ILE A 270 -12.52 5.48 -5.12
N VAL A 271 -11.71 4.43 -4.95
CA VAL A 271 -12.20 3.07 -4.70
C VAL A 271 -12.81 2.92 -3.32
N ASN A 272 -12.23 3.57 -2.30
CA ASN A 272 -12.81 3.67 -0.96
C ASN A 272 -14.11 4.47 -0.99
N SER A 273 -14.24 5.47 -1.86
CA SER A 273 -15.53 6.13 -2.13
C SER A 273 -16.48 5.30 -3.00
N GLY A 274 -16.23 4.00 -3.16
CA GLY A 274 -17.13 3.04 -3.77
C GLY A 274 -17.22 3.08 -5.30
N THR A 275 -16.31 3.79 -5.96
CA THR A 275 -16.23 3.83 -7.42
C THR A 275 -15.24 2.78 -7.89
N ARG A 276 -15.65 1.90 -8.82
CA ARG A 276 -14.76 0.88 -9.37
C ARG A 276 -13.74 1.52 -10.32
N LEU A 277 -12.48 1.13 -10.20
CA LEU A 277 -11.44 1.44 -11.17
C LEU A 277 -10.95 0.14 -11.79
N ASN A 278 -11.11 -0.01 -13.11
CA ASN A 278 -10.56 -1.17 -13.82
C ASN A 278 -9.13 -0.87 -14.25
N ILE A 279 -8.17 -1.35 -13.46
CA ILE A 279 -6.73 -1.17 -13.69
C ILE A 279 -6.05 -2.46 -14.13
N ASN A 280 -6.80 -3.47 -14.56
CA ASN A 280 -6.24 -4.80 -14.90
C ASN A 280 -5.15 -4.69 -15.97
N TYR A 281 -5.33 -3.81 -16.97
CA TYR A 281 -4.32 -3.55 -18.01
C TYR A 281 -2.96 -3.11 -17.44
N TRP A 282 -2.95 -2.40 -16.31
CA TRP A 282 -1.72 -1.97 -15.66
C TRP A 282 -1.17 -3.04 -14.73
N ILE A 283 -2.07 -3.70 -13.98
CA ILE A 283 -1.71 -4.81 -13.09
C ILE A 283 -1.02 -5.93 -13.87
N ASP A 284 -1.54 -6.29 -15.04
CA ASP A 284 -0.99 -7.33 -15.91
C ASP A 284 0.41 -6.96 -16.47
N GLU A 285 0.78 -5.67 -16.45
CA GLU A 285 2.14 -5.22 -16.82
C GLU A 285 3.13 -5.27 -15.65
N VAL A 286 2.64 -5.07 -14.41
CA VAL A 286 3.50 -4.99 -13.22
C VAL A 286 3.59 -6.29 -12.42
N LEU A 287 2.59 -7.17 -12.51
CA LEU A 287 2.48 -8.42 -11.77
C LEU A 287 2.08 -9.56 -12.71
N ASP A 288 2.81 -10.67 -12.65
CA ASP A 288 2.44 -11.88 -13.40
C ASP A 288 1.23 -12.62 -12.79
N GLU A 289 0.68 -13.60 -13.49
CA GLU A 289 -0.54 -14.31 -13.06
C GLU A 289 -0.37 -15.01 -11.70
N ASP A 290 0.79 -15.63 -11.45
CA ASP A 290 1.08 -16.34 -10.19
C ASP A 290 1.13 -15.34 -9.03
N GLN A 291 1.80 -14.20 -9.23
CA GLN A 291 1.86 -13.10 -8.25
C GLN A 291 0.48 -12.50 -7.97
N GLN A 292 -0.31 -12.31 -9.03
CA GLN A 292 -1.67 -11.79 -8.89
C GLN A 292 -2.57 -12.75 -8.10
N GLU A 293 -2.42 -14.06 -8.31
CA GLU A 293 -3.18 -15.07 -7.57
C GLU A 293 -2.78 -15.10 -6.09
N GLU A 294 -1.47 -15.09 -5.80
CA GLU A 294 -0.95 -15.06 -4.42
C GLU A 294 -1.44 -13.84 -3.64
N ILE A 295 -1.33 -12.64 -4.21
CA ILE A 295 -1.81 -11.42 -3.55
C ILE A 295 -3.35 -11.44 -3.41
N HIS A 296 -4.06 -12.06 -4.35
CA HIS A 296 -5.52 -12.22 -4.26
C HIS A 296 -5.92 -13.06 -3.05
N GLU A 297 -5.30 -14.23 -2.92
CA GLU A 297 -5.57 -15.21 -1.87
C GLU A 297 -5.28 -14.59 -0.51
N TYR A 298 -4.14 -13.90 -0.37
CA TYR A 298 -3.82 -13.15 0.85
C TYR A 298 -4.94 -12.17 1.23
N PHE A 299 -5.34 -11.26 0.33
CA PHE A 299 -6.37 -10.27 0.66
C PHE A 299 -7.75 -10.87 0.90
N LEU A 300 -8.05 -12.03 0.31
CA LEU A 300 -9.34 -12.70 0.43
C LEU A 300 -9.46 -13.54 1.69
N GLU A 301 -8.41 -14.30 2.02
CA GLU A 301 -8.47 -15.39 3.00
C GLU A 301 -7.63 -15.12 4.26
N GLU A 302 -6.49 -14.45 4.13
CA GLU A 302 -5.51 -14.32 5.22
C GLU A 302 -5.52 -12.93 5.88
N ALA A 303 -5.73 -11.88 5.11
CA ALA A 303 -5.62 -10.50 5.57
C ALA A 303 -6.70 -10.15 6.61
N GLU A 304 -6.27 -9.83 7.84
CA GLU A 304 -7.17 -9.33 8.88
C GLU A 304 -7.49 -7.83 8.73
N THR A 305 -6.62 -7.08 8.06
CA THR A 305 -6.67 -5.63 7.87
C THR A 305 -6.32 -5.26 6.43
N PRO A 306 -6.88 -4.17 5.88
CA PRO A 306 -6.46 -3.69 4.56
C PRO A 306 -5.13 -2.93 4.60
N ASP A 307 -4.46 -2.85 5.74
CA ASP A 307 -3.19 -2.13 5.91
C ASP A 307 -2.07 -2.74 5.05
N ILE A 308 -1.37 -1.89 4.30
CA ILE A 308 -0.31 -2.34 3.39
C ILE A 308 0.96 -2.64 4.16
N ASP A 309 1.23 -1.97 5.28
CA ASP A 309 2.42 -2.24 6.06
C ASP A 309 2.37 -3.68 6.62
N VAL A 310 1.19 -4.15 7.00
CA VAL A 310 0.96 -5.54 7.43
C VAL A 310 1.13 -6.52 6.27
N ALA A 311 0.63 -6.19 5.08
CA ALA A 311 0.85 -7.01 3.89
C ALA A 311 2.33 -7.08 3.49
N MET A 312 3.06 -5.97 3.58
CA MET A 312 4.50 -5.91 3.31
C MET A 312 5.30 -6.78 4.28
N GLU A 313 4.90 -6.85 5.55
CA GLU A 313 5.52 -7.75 6.54
C GLU A 313 5.26 -9.22 6.21
N GLU A 314 4.02 -9.59 5.81
CA GLU A 314 3.66 -10.98 5.48
C GLU A 314 4.45 -11.49 4.28
N PHE A 315 4.54 -10.67 3.24
CA PHE A 315 5.29 -11.02 2.03
C PHE A 315 6.80 -10.84 2.15
N ASP A 316 7.32 -10.40 3.30
CA ASP A 316 8.75 -10.30 3.60
C ASP A 316 9.57 -9.51 2.54
N GLY A 317 8.92 -8.54 1.88
CA GLY A 317 9.51 -7.74 0.80
C GLY A 317 9.52 -8.39 -0.59
N ASP A 318 8.78 -9.48 -0.80
CA ASP A 318 8.58 -10.08 -2.13
C ASP A 318 7.79 -9.18 -3.09
N TYR A 319 7.12 -8.15 -2.58
CA TYR A 319 6.38 -7.16 -3.35
C TYR A 319 6.79 -5.75 -2.96
N GLU A 320 6.81 -4.83 -3.93
CA GLU A 320 6.95 -3.40 -3.63
C GLU A 320 5.64 -2.84 -3.06
N GLU A 321 5.72 -1.83 -2.19
CA GLU A 321 4.54 -1.19 -1.59
C GLU A 321 3.53 -0.73 -2.66
N GLU A 322 4.04 -0.17 -3.76
CA GLU A 322 3.22 0.29 -4.88
C GLU A 322 2.48 -0.88 -5.56
N GLU A 323 3.09 -2.06 -5.68
CA GLU A 323 2.49 -3.25 -6.30
C GLU A 323 1.34 -3.77 -5.42
N LEU A 324 1.54 -3.88 -4.11
CA LEU A 324 0.49 -4.27 -3.16
C LEU A 324 -0.64 -3.25 -3.11
N ARG A 325 -0.33 -1.95 -3.16
CA ARG A 325 -1.34 -0.88 -3.17
C ARG A 325 -2.18 -0.90 -4.44
N LEU A 326 -1.55 -1.06 -5.61
CA LEU A 326 -2.24 -1.19 -6.88
C LEU A 326 -3.11 -2.44 -6.92
N TYR A 327 -2.60 -3.59 -6.46
CA TYR A 327 -3.41 -4.81 -6.41
C TYR A 327 -4.60 -4.66 -5.44
N ARG A 328 -4.40 -4.03 -4.29
CA ARG A 328 -5.47 -3.70 -3.34
C ARG A 328 -6.57 -2.85 -4.00
N ILE A 329 -6.22 -1.86 -4.82
CA ILE A 329 -7.20 -1.06 -5.60
C ILE A 329 -8.02 -1.95 -6.54
N LYS A 330 -7.38 -2.89 -7.26
CA LYS A 330 -8.05 -3.89 -8.10
C LYS A 330 -9.00 -4.76 -7.26
N PHE A 331 -8.48 -5.36 -6.19
CA PHE A 331 -9.23 -6.20 -5.27
C PHE A 331 -10.51 -5.51 -4.74
N PHE A 332 -10.39 -4.28 -4.23
CA PHE A 332 -11.56 -3.52 -3.77
C PHE A 332 -12.51 -3.14 -4.91
N SER A 333 -12.01 -2.89 -6.13
CA SER A 333 -12.84 -2.59 -7.29
C SER A 333 -13.65 -3.78 -7.79
N GLU A 334 -13.10 -5.00 -7.65
CA GLU A 334 -13.76 -6.24 -8.08
C GLU A 334 -14.70 -6.80 -7.00
N ILE A 335 -14.28 -6.77 -5.73
CA ILE A 335 -14.97 -7.47 -4.64
C ILE A 335 -15.83 -6.53 -3.81
N ALA A 336 -15.34 -5.34 -3.48
CA ALA A 336 -16.00 -4.45 -2.51
C ALA A 336 -17.07 -3.54 -3.12
N ASN A 337 -17.03 -3.30 -4.43
CA ASN A 337 -17.90 -2.33 -5.10
C ASN A 337 -18.90 -3.00 -6.03
#